data_AF-A0A9E5U5Q9-F1
#
_entry.id   AF-A0A9E5U5Q9-F1
#
_cell.length_a   1.000
_cell.length_b   1.000
_cell.length_c   1.000
_cell.angle_alpha   90.00
_cell.angle_beta   90.00
_cell.angle_gamma   90.00
#
_symmetry.space_group_name_H-M   'P 1'
#
loop_
_entity.id
_entity.type
_entity.pdbx_description
1 polymer ?
#
loop_
_entity_poly.entity_id
_entity_poly.type
_entity_poly.pdbx_seq_one_letter_code
_entity_poly.pdbx_strand_id
1 'polypeptide(L)'
;MSSNSIRIGTALFDSAREEGALMSRSAAQQIEHWARMGAALEASGLTVAQAASLLKSQAEAGDAKLWAFKRERQRADLAHARSGRITQDQLSWFSGGKARKLKLINSPY
;
A
#
# COMPACT_ATOMS: atom_id res chain seq x y z
N MET A 1 -34.72 -10.95 -9.03
CA MET A 1 -33.44 -11.03 -9.78
C MET A 1 -32.92 -12.44 -9.63
N SER A 2 -32.62 -13.16 -10.72
CA SER A 2 -32.05 -14.50 -10.62
C SER A 2 -30.58 -14.40 -10.24
N SER A 3 -30.12 -15.19 -9.27
CA SER A 3 -28.73 -15.27 -8.87
C SER A 3 -28.05 -16.47 -9.53
N ASN A 4 -26.90 -16.24 -10.16
CA ASN A 4 -26.05 -17.32 -10.67
C ASN A 4 -24.85 -17.50 -9.72
N SER A 5 -24.47 -18.75 -9.46
CA SER A 5 -23.25 -19.07 -8.74
C SER A 5 -22.06 -19.02 -9.68
N ILE A 6 -21.04 -18.23 -9.35
CA ILE A 6 -19.77 -18.15 -10.08
C ILE A 6 -18.62 -18.45 -9.12
N ARG A 7 -17.56 -19.09 -9.64
CA ARG A 7 -16.31 -19.23 -8.89
C ARG A 7 -15.47 -17.97 -9.12
N ILE A 8 -14.95 -17.40 -8.04
CA ILE A 8 -14.07 -16.23 -8.05
C ILE A 8 -12.82 -16.53 -7.23
N GLY A 9 -11.71 -15.86 -7.55
CA GLY A 9 -10.48 -15.98 -6.79
C GLY A 9 -10.64 -15.44 -5.36
N THR A 10 -10.00 -16.10 -4.39
CA THR A 10 -10.09 -15.74 -2.97
C THR A 10 -9.68 -14.30 -2.71
N ALA A 11 -8.57 -13.84 -3.31
CA ALA A 11 -8.10 -12.47 -3.15
C ALA A 11 -9.11 -11.41 -3.63
N LEU A 12 -9.82 -11.67 -4.72
CA LEU A 12 -10.86 -10.77 -5.23
C LEU A 12 -12.07 -10.76 -4.28
N PHE A 13 -12.45 -11.92 -3.76
CA PHE A 13 -13.55 -12.02 -2.78
C PHE A 13 -13.24 -11.28 -1.49
N ASP A 14 -12.03 -11.47 -0.93
CA ASP A 14 -11.61 -10.83 0.31
C ASP A 14 -11.57 -9.30 0.15
N SER A 15 -10.97 -8.82 -0.95
CA SER A 15 -10.96 -7.38 -1.27
C SER A 15 -12.36 -6.80 -1.42
N ALA A 16 -13.27 -7.51 -2.11
CA ALA A 16 -14.65 -7.07 -2.26
C ALA A 16 -15.42 -7.07 -0.93
N ARG A 17 -15.13 -8.02 -0.04
CA ARG A 17 -15.72 -8.08 1.30
C ARG A 17 -15.27 -6.90 2.15
N GLU A 18 -13.98 -6.60 2.16
CA GLU A 18 -13.41 -5.49 2.93
C GLU A 18 -13.95 -4.14 2.45
N GLU A 19 -13.86 -3.86 1.15
CA GLU A 19 -14.34 -2.62 0.56
C GLU A 19 -15.87 -2.49 0.67
N GLY A 20 -16.58 -3.59 0.44
CA GLY A 20 -18.04 -3.64 0.56
C GLY A 20 -18.51 -3.28 1.97
N ALA A 21 -17.81 -3.75 3.02
CA ALA A 21 -18.14 -3.43 4.40
C ALA A 21 -18.09 -1.92 4.68
N LEU A 22 -17.13 -1.20 4.10
CA LEU A 22 -17.01 0.26 4.25
C LEU A 22 -18.20 1.01 3.62
N MET A 23 -18.79 0.43 2.58
CA MET A 23 -19.87 1.03 1.79
C MET A 23 -21.25 0.40 2.07
N SER A 24 -21.36 -0.42 3.12
CA SER A 24 -22.58 -1.18 3.46
C SER A 24 -23.10 -2.06 2.31
N ARG A 25 -22.19 -2.73 1.60
CA ARG A 25 -22.47 -3.69 0.51
C ARG A 25 -21.95 -5.07 0.85
N SER A 26 -22.63 -6.11 0.38
CA SER A 26 -22.07 -7.47 0.37
C SER A 26 -20.92 -7.57 -0.63
N ALA A 27 -20.06 -8.59 -0.49
CA ALA A 27 -18.98 -8.84 -1.45
C ALA A 27 -19.50 -8.99 -2.89
N ALA A 28 -20.65 -9.67 -3.06
CA ALA A 28 -21.29 -9.82 -4.37
C ALA A 28 -21.73 -8.46 -4.94
N GLN A 29 -22.41 -7.62 -4.13
CA GLN A 29 -22.82 -6.28 -4.54
C GLN A 29 -21.63 -5.38 -4.86
N GLN A 30 -20.53 -5.51 -4.13
CA GLN A 30 -19.31 -4.75 -4.39
C GLN A 30 -18.66 -5.17 -5.72
N ILE A 31 -18.60 -6.48 -6.02
CA ILE A 31 -18.10 -6.98 -7.31
C ILE A 31 -18.99 -6.49 -8.46
N GLU A 32 -20.32 -6.56 -8.31
CA GLU A 32 -21.24 -6.01 -9.31
C GLU A 32 -21.02 -4.52 -9.54
N HIS A 33 -20.80 -3.77 -8.46
CA HIS A 33 -20.53 -2.34 -8.53
C HIS A 33 -19.24 -2.04 -9.31
N TRP A 34 -18.14 -2.73 -9.00
CA TRP A 34 -16.88 -2.60 -9.77
C TRP A 34 -17.06 -2.95 -11.24
N ALA A 35 -17.79 -4.02 -11.56
CA ALA A 35 -18.06 -4.41 -12.94
C ALA A 35 -18.84 -3.32 -13.70
N ARG A 36 -19.87 -2.72 -13.08
CA ARG A 36 -20.64 -1.61 -13.67
C ARG A 36 -19.78 -0.37 -13.87
N MET A 37 -18.91 -0.04 -12.92
CA MET A 37 -17.97 1.08 -13.07
C MET A 37 -16.99 0.83 -14.22
N GLY A 38 -16.40 -0.37 -14.31
CA GLY A 38 -15.50 -0.73 -15.42
C GLY A 38 -16.18 -0.56 -16.78
N ALA A 39 -17.39 -1.09 -16.94
CA ALA A 39 -18.17 -0.95 -18.16
C ALA A 39 -18.48 0.52 -18.51
N ALA A 40 -18.84 1.34 -17.53
CA ALA A 40 -19.10 2.76 -17.74
C ALA A 40 -17.83 3.53 -18.16
N LEU A 41 -16.69 3.22 -17.54
CA LEU A 41 -15.40 3.81 -17.90
C LEU A 41 -15.01 3.47 -19.34
N GLU A 42 -15.13 2.21 -19.75
CA GLU A 42 -14.89 1.79 -21.14
C GLU A 42 -15.84 2.49 -22.13
N ALA A 43 -17.13 2.59 -21.79
CA ALA A 43 -18.11 3.29 -22.61
C ALA A 43 -17.81 4.80 -22.76
N SER A 44 -17.15 5.40 -21.76
CA SER A 44 -16.65 6.79 -21.83
C SER A 44 -15.35 6.96 -22.63
N GLY A 45 -14.82 5.88 -23.21
CA GLY A 45 -13.60 5.90 -24.01
C GLY A 45 -12.30 5.74 -23.20
N LEU A 46 -12.39 5.46 -21.89
CA LEU A 46 -11.22 5.12 -21.10
C LEU A 46 -10.83 3.67 -21.39
N THR A 47 -9.80 3.49 -22.22
CA THR A 47 -9.29 2.16 -22.53
C THR A 47 -8.60 1.54 -21.31
N VAL A 48 -8.58 0.20 -21.25
CA VAL A 48 -7.84 -0.56 -20.22
C VAL A 48 -6.37 -0.14 -20.15
N ALA A 49 -5.74 0.16 -21.30
CA ALA A 49 -4.36 0.63 -21.35
C ALA A 49 -4.18 1.99 -20.67
N GLN A 50 -5.11 2.93 -20.86
CA GLN A 50 -5.09 4.23 -20.18
C GLN A 50 -5.33 4.08 -18.68
N ALA A 51 -6.28 3.24 -18.27
CA ALA A 51 -6.52 2.94 -16.86
C ALA A 51 -5.26 2.32 -16.20
N ALA A 52 -4.62 1.36 -16.86
CA ALA A 52 -3.37 0.75 -16.38
C ALA A 52 -2.23 1.79 -16.27
N SER A 53 -2.10 2.68 -17.25
CA SER A 53 -1.11 3.76 -17.21
C SER A 53 -1.36 4.71 -16.04
N LEU A 54 -2.62 5.06 -15.76
CA LEU A 54 -2.98 5.91 -14.63
C LEU A 54 -2.65 5.24 -13.29
N LEU A 55 -3.02 3.98 -13.11
CA LEU A 55 -2.73 3.22 -11.89
C LEU A 55 -1.21 3.11 -11.65
N LYS A 56 -0.44 2.84 -12.70
CA LYS A 56 1.02 2.81 -12.62
C LYS A 56 1.59 4.17 -12.21
N SER A 57 1.13 5.26 -12.81
CA SER A 57 1.58 6.61 -12.48
C SER A 57 1.29 6.98 -11.02
N GLN A 58 0.17 6.51 -10.46
CA GLN A 58 -0.19 6.75 -9.07
C GLN A 58 0.73 5.99 -8.10
N ALA A 59 1.07 4.74 -8.44
CA ALA A 59 2.03 3.95 -7.65
C ALA A 59 3.42 4.62 -7.63
N GLU A 60 3.91 5.05 -8.80
CA GLU A 60 5.20 5.75 -8.92
C GLU A 60 5.21 7.09 -8.17
N ALA A 61 4.10 7.84 -8.21
CA ALA A 61 3.94 9.07 -7.44
C ALA A 61 3.93 8.82 -5.91
N GLY A 62 3.35 7.70 -5.48
CA GLY A 62 3.39 7.25 -4.09
C GLY A 62 4.83 6.98 -3.62
N ASP A 63 5.60 6.25 -4.44
CA ASP A 63 7.01 5.98 -4.17
C ASP A 63 7.85 7.25 -4.10
N ALA A 64 7.64 8.19 -5.03
CA ALA A 64 8.35 9.47 -5.03
C ALA A 64 8.10 10.25 -3.72
N LYS A 65 6.85 10.27 -3.22
CA LYS A 65 6.50 10.90 -1.94
C LYS A 65 7.18 10.21 -0.76
N LEU A 66 7.21 8.87 -0.74
CA LEU A 66 7.89 8.10 0.31
C LEU A 66 9.39 8.42 0.34
N TRP A 67 10.03 8.49 -0.83
CA TRP A 67 11.45 8.84 -0.94
C TRP A 67 11.73 10.28 -0.53
N ALA A 68 10.85 11.23 -0.85
CA ALA A 68 10.96 12.61 -0.38
C ALA A 68 10.90 12.70 1.15
N PHE A 69 9.93 11.99 1.77
CA PHE A 69 9.82 11.90 3.23
C PHE A 69 11.09 11.32 3.87
N LYS A 70 11.61 10.20 3.33
CA LYS A 70 12.84 9.58 3.83
C LYS A 70 14.05 10.52 3.75
N ARG A 71 14.19 11.25 2.64
CA ARG A 71 15.28 12.24 2.47
C ARG A 71 15.19 13.38 3.46
N GLU A 72 14.00 13.92 3.70
CA GLU A 72 13.79 15.00 4.67
C GLU A 72 14.18 14.54 6.08
N ARG A 73 13.77 13.33 6.47
CA ARG A 73 14.16 12.73 7.74
C ARG A 73 15.68 12.53 7.84
N GLN A 74 16.31 11.99 6.79
CA GLN A 74 17.76 11.82 6.76
C GLN A 74 18.51 13.15 6.88
N ARG A 75 17.99 14.23 6.27
CA ARG A 75 18.56 15.58 6.40
C ARG A 75 18.48 16.10 7.82
N ALA A 76 17.35 15.91 8.50
CA ALA A 76 17.19 16.26 9.91
C ALA A 76 18.15 15.45 10.81
N ASP A 77 18.24 14.14 10.58
CA ASP A 77 19.14 13.25 11.32
C ASP A 77 20.61 13.68 11.18
N LEU A 78 21.04 14.04 9.95
CA LEU A 78 22.38 14.57 9.68
C LEU A 78 22.63 15.92 10.38
N ALA A 79 21.63 16.81 10.40
CA ALA A 79 21.74 18.09 11.11
C ALA A 79 21.87 17.87 12.63
N HIS A 80 21.10 16.93 13.18
CA HIS A 80 21.18 16.56 14.59
C HIS A 80 22.53 15.94 14.95
N ALA A 81 23.08 15.06 14.10
CA ALA A 81 24.42 14.50 14.25
C ALA A 81 25.50 15.58 14.25
N ARG A 82 25.44 16.52 13.30
CA ARG A 82 26.37 17.65 13.21
C ARG A 82 26.28 18.58 14.42
N SER A 83 25.07 18.75 14.99
CA SER A 83 24.86 19.55 16.20
C SER A 83 25.27 18.84 17.50
N GLY A 84 25.76 17.60 17.43
CA GLY A 84 26.12 16.80 18.61
C GLY A 84 24.93 16.34 19.48
N ARG A 85 23.69 16.66 19.06
CA ARG A 85 22.45 16.25 19.76
C ARG A 85 22.14 14.76 19.60
N ILE A 86 22.70 14.13 18.57
CA ILE A 86 22.58 12.70 18.30
C ILE A 86 23.97 12.16 17.98
N THR A 87 24.38 11.06 18.63
CA THR A 87 25.67 10.40 18.32
C THR A 87 25.50 9.39 17.19
N GLN A 88 26.58 9.09 16.46
CA GLN A 88 26.56 8.10 15.37
C GLN A 88 26.04 6.72 15.84
N ASP A 89 26.31 6.35 17.09
CA ASP A 89 25.81 5.13 17.71
C ASP A 89 24.28 5.10 17.89
N GLN A 90 23.64 6.27 17.99
CA GLN A 90 22.19 6.38 18.09
C GLN A 90 21.51 6.24 16.72
N LEU A 91 22.20 6.63 15.64
CA LEU A 91 21.71 6.57 14.26
C LEU A 91 21.90 5.20 13.60
N SER A 92 22.90 4.43 14.01
CA SER A 92 23.13 3.10 13.46
C SER A 92 22.31 2.02 14.19
N TRP A 93 21.61 1.21 13.40
CA TRP A 93 20.90 0.02 13.88
C TRP A 93 21.85 -1.07 14.39
N PHE A 94 23.09 -1.08 13.90
CA PHE A 94 24.10 -2.10 14.19
C PHE A 94 25.11 -1.68 15.27
N SER A 95 25.04 -0.44 15.75
CA SER A 95 25.92 0.09 16.80
C SER A 95 25.34 -0.18 18.19
N GLY A 96 26.24 -0.26 19.18
CA GLY A 96 25.86 -0.39 20.60
C GLY A 96 25.06 -1.65 20.96
N GLY A 97 25.11 -2.70 20.12
CA GLY A 97 24.42 -3.97 20.38
C GLY A 97 22.89 -3.91 20.28
N LYS A 98 22.30 -2.84 19.71
CA LYS A 98 20.84 -2.71 19.52
C LYS A 98 20.26 -3.88 18.72
N ALA A 99 20.91 -4.26 17.61
CA ALA A 99 20.51 -5.41 16.80
C ALA A 99 20.53 -6.74 17.58
N ARG A 100 21.42 -6.91 18.58
CA ARG A 100 21.46 -8.10 19.44
C ARG A 100 20.35 -8.13 20.49
N LYS A 101 19.78 -6.99 20.87
CA LYS A 101 18.76 -6.88 21.93
C LYS A 101 17.33 -7.03 21.41
N LEU A 102 17.10 -6.90 20.11
CA LEU A 102 15.82 -7.28 19.51
C LEU A 102 15.76 -8.81 19.38
N LYS A 103 15.11 -9.47 20.34
CA LYS A 103 14.59 -10.83 20.13
C LYS A 103 13.58 -10.74 18.99
N LEU A 104 13.86 -11.43 17.88
CA LEU A 104 12.87 -11.65 16.82
C LEU A 104 11.70 -12.42 17.42
N ILE A 105 10.56 -11.74 17.58
CA ILE A 105 9.31 -12.41 17.90
C ILE A 105 8.95 -13.23 16.65
N ASN A 106 8.99 -14.57 16.78
CA ASN A 106 8.76 -15.56 15.72
C ASN A 106 9.88 -15.69 14.65
N SER A 107 11.15 -15.74 15.06
CA SER A 107 12.20 -16.34 14.22
C SER A 107 12.14 -17.87 14.32
N PRO A 108 12.15 -18.62 13.19
CA PRO A 108 12.23 -20.10 13.20
C PRO A 108 13.65 -20.64 13.46
N TYR A 109 14.60 -19.76 13.80
CA TYR A 109 15.93 -20.07 14.32
C TYR A 109 16.12 -19.43 15.68
#